data_AF-A0A3S0SS16-F1
#
_entry.id   AF-A0A3S0SS16-F1
#
_cell.length_a   1.000
_cell.length_b   1.000
_cell.length_c   1.000
_cell.angle_alpha   90.00
_cell.angle_beta   90.00
_cell.angle_gamma   90.00
#
_symmetry.space_group_name_H-M   'P 1'
#
loop_
_entity.id
_entity.type
_entity.pdbx_description
1 polymer ?
#
loop_
_entity_poly.entity_id
_entity_poly.type
_entity_poly.pdbx_seq_one_letter_code
_entity_poly.pdbx_strand_id
1 'polypeptide(L)'
;MRPRLSVANAAVSTVLAAMLAACQSPAPTAGPSRGALPTMERVALGANACWFKSGDPAFAAYKLAPELNSFSGRPRILLVHKGSPESRPLLVVQAEGSPAHLQAFGPMMQEPVAGRVTADVNRWSAGGKACN
;
A
#
# COMPACT_ATOMS: atom_id res chain seq x y z
N MET A 1 28.87 -10.77 -67.36
CA MET A 1 27.77 -10.90 -66.39
C MET A 1 28.34 -10.97 -64.97
N ARG A 2 28.15 -9.93 -64.14
CA ARG A 2 28.39 -9.98 -62.68
C ARG A 2 27.34 -9.11 -61.98
N PRO A 3 26.53 -9.66 -61.07
CA PRO A 3 25.43 -8.94 -60.45
C PRO A 3 25.99 -7.99 -59.37
N ARG A 4 25.79 -6.69 -59.54
CA ARG A 4 26.07 -5.66 -58.53
C ARG A 4 24.79 -4.92 -58.14
N LEU A 5 23.75 -5.65 -57.80
CA LEU A 5 22.55 -5.11 -57.17
C LEU A 5 22.08 -6.14 -56.15
N SER A 6 22.36 -5.89 -54.86
CA SER A 6 21.63 -6.50 -53.73
C SER A 6 22.12 -6.00 -52.37
N VAL A 7 23.31 -5.40 -52.26
CA VAL A 7 23.85 -4.97 -50.95
C VAL A 7 23.29 -3.61 -50.49
N ALA A 8 23.00 -2.69 -51.41
CA ALA A 8 22.51 -1.34 -51.07
C ALA A 8 21.10 -1.34 -50.44
N ASN A 9 20.22 -2.28 -50.82
CA ASN A 9 18.85 -2.35 -50.30
C ASN A 9 18.75 -2.96 -48.89
N ALA A 10 19.78 -3.71 -48.46
CA ALA A 10 19.81 -4.33 -47.14
C ALA A 10 20.16 -3.33 -46.02
N ALA A 11 20.98 -2.33 -46.32
CA ALA A 11 21.44 -1.32 -45.36
C ALA A 11 20.36 -0.28 -45.02
N VAL A 12 19.48 0.06 -45.97
CA VAL A 12 18.40 1.04 -45.73
C VAL A 12 17.31 0.48 -44.83
N SER A 13 17.01 -0.82 -44.94
CA SER A 13 15.97 -1.50 -44.18
C SER A 13 16.31 -1.64 -42.68
N THR A 14 17.60 -1.71 -42.33
CA THR A 14 18.05 -1.88 -40.94
C THR A 14 18.05 -0.57 -40.14
N VAL A 15 18.31 0.56 -40.79
CA VAL A 15 18.27 1.89 -40.13
C VAL A 15 16.83 2.30 -39.78
N LEU A 16 15.87 1.97 -40.64
CA LEU A 16 14.47 2.33 -40.39
C LEU A 16 13.87 1.51 -39.22
N ALA A 17 14.23 0.23 -39.09
CA ALA A 17 13.78 -0.61 -37.98
C ALA A 17 14.33 -0.15 -36.61
N ALA A 18 15.56 0.40 -36.57
CA ALA A 18 16.16 0.89 -35.35
C ALA A 18 15.46 2.15 -34.78
N MET A 19 14.89 3.00 -35.65
CA MET A 19 14.15 4.18 -35.20
C MET A 19 12.77 3.86 -34.61
N LEU A 20 12.13 2.75 -35.02
CA LEU A 20 10.85 2.32 -34.44
C LEU A 20 11.00 1.73 -33.02
N ALA A 21 12.17 1.20 -32.66
CA ALA A 21 12.39 0.64 -31.32
C ALA A 21 12.47 1.72 -30.23
N ALA A 22 12.82 2.97 -30.58
CA ALA A 22 12.91 4.09 -29.63
C ALA A 22 11.54 4.68 -29.24
N CYS A 23 10.45 4.31 -29.93
CA CYS A 23 9.08 4.75 -29.61
C CYS A 23 8.31 3.77 -28.72
N GLN A 24 8.96 2.73 -28.19
CA GLN A 24 8.28 1.80 -27.27
C GLN A 24 8.21 2.43 -25.87
N SER A 25 7.04 2.99 -25.54
CA SER A 25 6.72 3.40 -24.17
C SER A 25 6.89 2.20 -23.23
N PRO A 26 7.62 2.34 -22.10
CA PRO A 26 7.75 1.25 -21.14
C PRO A 26 6.36 0.77 -20.71
N ALA A 27 6.17 -0.55 -20.65
CA ALA A 27 4.95 -1.11 -20.07
C ALA A 27 4.78 -0.56 -18.64
N PRO A 28 3.58 -0.14 -18.23
CA PRO A 28 3.35 0.30 -16.86
C PRO A 28 3.79 -0.81 -15.92
N THR A 29 4.75 -0.53 -15.03
CA THR A 29 5.11 -1.47 -13.98
C THR A 29 3.85 -1.75 -13.18
N ALA A 30 3.51 -3.03 -12.98
CA ALA A 30 2.37 -3.41 -12.16
C ALA A 30 2.53 -2.75 -10.78
N GLY A 31 1.64 -1.81 -10.46
CA GLY A 31 1.66 -1.11 -9.19
C GLY A 31 1.45 -2.08 -8.02
N PRO A 32 1.73 -1.64 -6.78
CA PRO A 32 1.52 -2.47 -5.59
C PRO A 32 0.13 -3.09 -5.56
N SER A 33 0.02 -4.35 -5.11
CA SER A 33 -1.28 -4.99 -4.98
C SER A 33 -2.20 -4.16 -4.09
N ARG A 34 -3.38 -3.84 -4.65
CA ARG A 34 -4.41 -3.01 -4.03
C ARG A 34 -5.48 -3.83 -3.31
N GLY A 35 -5.27 -5.14 -3.13
CA GLY A 35 -6.19 -5.99 -2.37
C GLY A 35 -6.21 -5.64 -0.87
N ALA A 36 -7.25 -6.06 -0.17
CA ALA A 36 -7.44 -5.83 1.26
C ALA A 36 -6.24 -6.27 2.12
N LEU A 37 -5.75 -7.50 1.95
CA LEU A 37 -4.62 -8.03 2.72
C LEU A 37 -3.32 -7.22 2.54
N PRO A 38 -2.78 -7.04 1.33
CA PRO A 38 -1.55 -6.26 1.15
C PRO A 38 -1.71 -4.79 1.56
N THR A 39 -2.94 -4.25 1.48
CA THR A 39 -3.23 -2.91 1.99
C THR A 39 -3.18 -2.86 3.52
N MET A 40 -3.79 -3.82 4.21
CA MET A 40 -3.79 -3.88 5.67
C MET A 40 -2.42 -4.25 6.25
N GLU A 41 -1.59 -5.01 5.54
CA GLU A 41 -0.18 -5.23 5.91
C GLU A 41 0.60 -3.91 5.95
N ARG A 42 0.42 -3.05 4.93
CA ARG A 42 1.06 -1.72 4.90
C ARG A 42 0.56 -0.84 6.05
N VAL A 43 -0.76 -0.84 6.29
CA VAL A 43 -1.36 -0.08 7.39
C VAL A 43 -0.84 -0.59 8.75
N ALA A 44 -0.74 -1.90 8.95
CA ALA A 44 -0.21 -2.49 10.18
C ALA A 44 1.26 -2.12 10.42
N LEU A 45 2.09 -2.15 9.38
CA LEU A 45 3.49 -1.75 9.44
C LEU A 45 3.63 -0.25 9.75
N GLY A 46 2.83 0.59 9.10
CA GLY A 46 2.79 2.04 9.33
C GLY A 46 2.39 2.38 10.76
N ALA A 47 1.29 1.80 11.26
CA ALA A 47 0.84 1.96 12.63
C ALA A 47 1.92 1.53 13.64
N ASN A 48 2.51 0.35 13.44
CA ASN A 48 3.56 -0.15 14.33
C ASN A 48 4.78 0.78 14.35
N ALA A 49 5.23 1.26 13.20
CA ALA A 49 6.40 2.14 13.10
C ALA A 49 6.12 3.53 13.68
N CYS A 50 5.01 4.15 13.29
CA CYS A 50 4.76 5.57 13.50
C CYS A 50 3.92 5.91 14.73
N TRP A 51 3.11 4.98 15.24
CA TRP A 51 2.36 5.21 16.48
C TRP A 51 3.07 4.58 17.68
N PHE A 52 3.68 3.39 17.51
CA PHE A 52 4.21 2.64 18.65
C PHE A 52 5.73 2.68 18.76
N LYS A 53 6.48 2.33 17.72
CA LYS A 53 7.95 2.32 17.78
C LYS A 53 8.57 3.71 17.89
N SER A 54 7.93 4.72 17.30
CA SER A 54 8.30 6.14 17.45
C SER A 54 8.02 6.71 18.84
N GLY A 55 7.17 6.05 19.65
CA GLY A 55 6.78 6.53 20.97
C GLY A 55 5.73 7.64 20.93
N ASP A 56 4.78 7.59 20.01
CA ASP A 56 3.77 8.63 19.87
C ASP A 56 2.90 8.82 21.13
N PRO A 57 2.82 10.03 21.71
CA PRO A 57 2.07 10.26 22.94
C PRO A 57 0.58 9.95 22.83
N ALA A 58 -0.04 10.18 21.67
CA ALA A 58 -1.47 9.93 21.46
C ALA A 58 -1.79 8.43 21.49
N PHE A 59 -0.80 7.57 21.25
CA PHE A 59 -0.97 6.12 21.23
C PHE A 59 -0.29 5.38 22.38
N ALA A 60 0.39 6.11 23.28
CA ALA A 60 1.22 5.55 24.34
C ALA A 60 0.45 4.66 25.34
N ALA A 61 -0.85 4.86 25.53
CA ALA A 61 -1.69 4.05 26.42
C ALA A 61 -2.20 2.74 25.78
N TYR A 62 -1.96 2.55 24.49
CA TYR A 62 -2.54 1.46 23.69
C TYR A 62 -1.49 0.49 23.15
N LYS A 63 -1.95 -0.66 22.67
CA LYS A 63 -1.14 -1.66 21.96
C LYS A 63 -1.82 -2.02 20.65
N LEU A 64 -1.01 -2.22 19.63
CA LEU A 64 -1.45 -2.75 18.34
C LEU A 64 -1.64 -4.28 18.42
N ALA A 65 -2.77 -4.77 17.95
CA ALA A 65 -3.05 -6.19 17.73
C ALA A 65 -3.46 -6.41 16.26
N PRO A 66 -2.54 -6.88 15.40
CA PRO A 66 -2.85 -7.22 14.02
C PRO A 66 -3.59 -8.55 13.91
N GLU A 67 -4.72 -8.56 13.21
CA GLU A 67 -5.51 -9.74 12.87
C GLU A 67 -5.63 -9.81 11.34
N LEU A 68 -4.47 -9.99 10.69
CA LEU A 68 -4.37 -9.99 9.22
C LEU A 68 -4.73 -11.35 8.60
N ASN A 69 -4.60 -12.44 9.36
CA ASN A 69 -5.01 -13.76 8.93
C ASN A 69 -6.54 -13.90 9.06
N SER A 70 -7.26 -13.32 8.10
CA SER A 70 -8.72 -13.36 8.06
C SER A 70 -9.19 -14.32 6.99
N PHE A 71 -9.69 -15.49 7.40
CA PHE A 71 -10.35 -16.44 6.50
C PHE A 71 -11.64 -15.88 5.87
N SER A 72 -12.21 -14.82 6.45
CA SER A 72 -13.39 -14.13 5.95
C SER A 72 -13.08 -13.00 4.95
N GLY A 73 -11.81 -12.81 4.58
CA GLY A 73 -11.40 -11.78 3.62
C GLY A 73 -11.46 -10.35 4.15
N ARG A 74 -11.51 -10.18 5.49
CA ARG A 74 -11.61 -8.89 6.19
C ARG A 74 -10.47 -8.71 7.20
N PRO A 75 -9.21 -8.62 6.72
CA PRO A 75 -8.06 -8.36 7.58
C PRO A 75 -8.26 -7.05 8.35
N ARG A 76 -7.79 -7.02 9.59
CA ARG A 76 -7.94 -5.84 10.47
C ARG A 76 -6.74 -5.64 11.37
N ILE A 77 -6.58 -4.41 11.85
CA ILE A 77 -5.76 -4.09 13.02
C ILE A 77 -6.66 -3.54 14.12
N LEU A 78 -6.30 -3.84 15.35
CA LEU A 78 -6.99 -3.39 16.54
C LEU A 78 -6.05 -2.56 17.41
N LEU A 79 -6.56 -1.50 18.03
CA LEU A 79 -5.91 -0.87 19.18
C LEU A 79 -6.69 -1.19 20.44
N VAL A 80 -5.98 -1.73 21.42
CA VAL A 80 -6.49 -2.11 22.74
C VAL A 80 -5.68 -1.41 23.82
N HIS A 81 -6.22 -1.26 25.03
CA HIS A 81 -5.45 -0.73 26.14
C HIS A 81 -4.29 -1.67 26.54
N LYS A 82 -3.11 -1.11 26.83
CA LYS A 82 -1.94 -1.91 27.25
C LYS A 82 -2.21 -2.75 28.51
N GLY A 83 -2.93 -2.19 29.47
CA GLY A 83 -3.27 -2.87 30.74
C GLY A 83 -4.46 -3.83 30.65
N SER A 84 -5.16 -3.89 29.52
CA SER A 84 -6.33 -4.75 29.33
C SER A 84 -6.47 -5.14 27.85
N PRO A 85 -5.54 -5.93 27.30
CA PRO A 85 -5.54 -6.26 25.87
C PRO A 85 -6.75 -7.10 25.42
N GLU A 86 -7.36 -7.86 26.34
CA GLU A 86 -8.59 -8.63 26.10
C GLU A 86 -9.87 -7.77 26.10
N SER A 87 -9.73 -6.47 26.39
CA SER A 87 -10.87 -5.54 26.42
C SER A 87 -11.35 -5.21 25.00
N ARG A 88 -12.57 -4.67 24.91
CA ARG A 88 -13.16 -4.21 23.65
C ARG A 88 -12.19 -3.25 22.92
N PRO A 89 -11.86 -3.50 21.64
CA PRO A 89 -11.01 -2.60 20.87
C PRO A 89 -11.53 -1.16 20.83
N LEU A 90 -10.61 -0.21 20.95
CA LEU A 90 -10.91 1.23 20.87
C LEU A 90 -10.87 1.76 19.44
N LEU A 91 -10.02 1.16 18.62
CA LEU A 91 -9.96 1.40 17.19
C LEU A 91 -9.90 0.06 16.48
N VAL A 92 -10.73 -0.08 15.47
CA VAL A 92 -10.65 -1.14 14.48
C VAL A 92 -10.43 -0.49 13.14
N VAL A 93 -9.37 -0.88 12.44
CA VAL A 93 -9.17 -0.54 11.03
C VAL A 93 -9.18 -1.83 10.25
N GLN A 94 -10.04 -1.92 9.25
CA GLN A 94 -10.19 -3.13 8.43
C GLN A 94 -10.31 -2.77 6.96
N ALA A 95 -10.03 -3.74 6.10
CA ALA A 95 -10.29 -3.62 4.68
C ALA A 95 -10.96 -4.85 4.10
N GLU A 96 -11.68 -4.68 3.00
CA GLU A 96 -12.27 -5.77 2.21
C GLU A 96 -12.18 -5.49 0.71
N GLY A 97 -12.26 -6.56 -0.11
CA GLY A 97 -12.25 -6.45 -1.57
C GLY A 97 -10.88 -6.21 -2.22
N SER A 98 -10.93 -6.03 -3.54
CA SER A 98 -9.80 -5.68 -4.40
C SER A 98 -10.35 -4.86 -5.59
N PRO A 99 -10.22 -3.52 -5.58
CA PRO A 99 -9.41 -2.71 -4.67
C PRO A 99 -9.95 -2.70 -3.22
N ALA A 100 -9.05 -2.47 -2.27
CA ALA A 100 -9.34 -2.47 -0.84
C ALA A 100 -10.25 -1.29 -0.45
N HIS A 101 -11.37 -1.61 0.18
CA HIS A 101 -12.25 -0.64 0.83
C HIS A 101 -11.94 -0.60 2.32
N LEU A 102 -11.39 0.53 2.78
CA LEU A 102 -10.99 0.72 4.17
C LEU A 102 -12.12 1.29 5.03
N GLN A 103 -12.20 0.82 6.27
CA GLN A 103 -13.07 1.36 7.30
C GLN A 103 -12.30 1.49 8.60
N ALA A 104 -12.49 2.59 9.30
CA ALA A 104 -11.97 2.83 10.65
C ALA A 104 -13.13 3.20 11.57
N PHE A 105 -13.28 2.51 12.70
CA PHE A 105 -14.37 2.73 13.64
C PHE A 105 -13.97 2.36 15.07
N GLY A 106 -14.79 2.78 16.03
CA GLY A 106 -14.60 2.54 17.46
C GLY A 106 -14.60 3.84 18.28
N PRO A 107 -14.52 3.75 19.61
CA PRO A 107 -14.45 4.91 20.49
C PRO A 107 -13.38 5.94 20.12
N MET A 108 -12.19 5.51 19.68
CA MET A 108 -11.10 6.42 19.30
C MET A 108 -11.46 7.35 18.12
N MET A 109 -12.39 6.95 17.26
CA MET A 109 -12.84 7.77 16.13
C MET A 109 -13.80 8.90 16.55
N GLN A 110 -14.17 8.97 17.82
CA GLN A 110 -14.96 10.07 18.41
C GLN A 110 -14.08 11.06 19.19
N GLU A 111 -12.78 10.78 19.30
CA GLU A 111 -11.81 11.60 20.02
C GLU A 111 -11.12 12.60 19.07
N PRO A 112 -10.45 13.65 19.59
CA PRO A 112 -9.72 14.61 18.77
C PRO A 112 -8.64 14.00 17.85
N VAL A 113 -8.11 12.81 18.20
CA VAL A 113 -7.10 12.11 17.40
C VAL A 113 -7.66 11.48 16.10
N ALA A 114 -8.99 11.38 15.95
CA ALA A 114 -9.66 10.69 14.84
C ALA A 114 -9.24 11.20 13.45
N GLY A 115 -9.07 12.52 13.29
CA GLY A 115 -8.63 13.12 12.03
C GLY A 115 -7.22 12.66 11.64
N ARG A 116 -6.32 12.55 12.64
CA ARG A 116 -4.95 12.07 12.44
C ARG A 116 -4.92 10.58 12.11
N VAL A 117 -5.70 9.76 12.84
CA VAL A 117 -5.87 8.33 12.52
C VAL A 117 -6.29 8.14 11.06
N THR A 118 -7.29 8.89 10.61
CA THR A 118 -7.78 8.85 9.22
C THR A 118 -6.68 9.22 8.22
N ALA A 119 -5.96 10.32 8.47
CA ALA A 119 -4.89 10.77 7.58
C ALA A 119 -3.74 9.76 7.48
N ASP A 120 -3.35 9.16 8.60
CA ASP A 120 -2.28 8.17 8.69
C ASP A 120 -2.65 6.87 7.97
N VAL A 121 -3.84 6.32 8.25
CA VAL A 121 -4.33 5.10 7.60
C VAL A 121 -4.43 5.30 6.08
N ASN A 122 -4.96 6.43 5.62
CA ASN A 122 -5.06 6.75 4.19
C ASN A 122 -3.68 6.91 3.53
N ARG A 123 -2.71 7.51 4.23
CA ARG A 123 -1.34 7.64 3.72
C ARG A 123 -0.68 6.28 3.55
N TRP A 124 -0.79 5.40 4.54
CA TRP A 124 -0.18 4.07 4.50
C TRP A 124 -0.87 3.12 3.53
N SER A 125 -2.19 3.21 3.39
CA SER A 125 -2.92 2.42 2.40
C SER A 125 -2.48 2.74 0.98
N ALA A 126 -2.20 4.01 0.69
CA ALA A 126 -1.62 4.51 -0.55
C ALA A 126 -0.12 4.19 -0.73
N GLY A 127 0.54 3.61 0.27
CA GLY A 127 1.95 3.19 0.21
C GLY A 127 2.96 4.18 0.79
N GLY A 128 2.50 5.30 1.37
CA GLY A 128 3.36 6.19 2.13
C GLY A 128 3.94 5.47 3.36
N LYS A 129 5.15 5.84 3.78
CA LYS A 129 5.84 5.23 4.95
C LYS A 129 6.18 6.24 6.05
N ALA A 130 5.95 7.53 5.79
CA ALA A 130 6.30 8.59 6.71
C ALA A 130 5.39 8.63 7.94
N CYS A 131 5.97 9.02 9.07
CA CYS A 131 5.27 9.39 10.29
C CYS A 131 4.95 10.90 10.22
N ASN A 132 3.82 11.28 10.81
CA ASN A 132 3.38 12.67 10.96
C ASN A 132 3.16 12.96 12.45
#